data_AF-A0A284R545-F1
#
_entry.id   AF-A0A284R545-F1
#
_cell.length_a   1.000
_cell.length_b   1.000
_cell.length_c   1.000
_cell.angle_alpha   90.00
_cell.angle_beta   90.00
_cell.angle_gamma   90.00
#
_symmetry.space_group_name_H-M   'P 1'
#
loop_
_entity.id
_entity.type
_entity.pdbx_description
1 polymer ?
#
loop_
_entity_poly.entity_id
_entity_poly.type
_entity_poly.pdbx_seq_one_letter_code
_entity_poly.pdbx_strand_id
1 'polypeptide(L)'
;MSVRFGRPLDILVCIVYKPDKATRLLDVHLKDLATELRKDLDAIKIPRPPEVNIRPPSLEGIVFSWTTRKHSPLYNLIHNVEKCQDDDTMDYKKAKVLCSIDKILVSEGPPTDFEKLKKLSAAKRVSDSRFSRSQSDSAQTGKSTDQRCESLATDFDQRAKEYEDACRAIAVNQESMLPSKQLSEEPARKPLAPMTFVPASKTSTDQFLAFFPDAVRAEPLSKDPAPPPDNEQASSLIREYWDTRRKMTALIAQAEMVEERLERIGAIQPLKKRATADIPKLLAKAQLDLLRERTERSHTANVLEDVERECRSPVVVPELLKALIRSI
;
A
#
# COMPACT_ATOMS: atom_id res chain seq x y z
N MET A 1 -15.77 18.11 46.50
CA MET A 1 -14.90 18.39 45.33
C MET A 1 -15.68 18.07 44.06
N SER A 2 -16.16 19.08 43.33
CA SER A 2 -16.90 18.84 42.08
C SER A 2 -15.94 18.39 41.00
N VAL A 3 -16.03 17.12 40.59
CA VAL A 3 -15.30 16.58 39.44
C VAL A 3 -15.83 17.31 38.21
N ARG A 4 -15.05 18.26 37.69
CA ARG A 4 -15.37 18.92 36.42
C ARG A 4 -15.26 17.86 35.32
N PHE A 5 -16.40 17.29 34.93
CA PHE A 5 -16.45 16.39 33.79
C PHE A 5 -16.01 17.17 32.54
N GLY A 6 -14.86 16.80 31.98
CA GLY A 6 -14.34 17.40 30.77
C GLY A 6 -15.32 17.26 29.61
N ARG A 7 -15.27 18.21 28.66
CA ARG A 7 -16.08 18.16 27.44
C ARG A 7 -15.78 16.86 26.67
N PRO A 8 -16.79 16.25 26.03
CA PRO A 8 -16.55 15.15 25.12
C PRO A 8 -15.66 15.62 23.96
N LEU A 9 -14.80 14.73 23.50
CA LEU A 9 -13.79 14.90 22.47
C LEU A 9 -13.88 13.68 21.55
N ASP A 10 -13.80 13.91 20.26
CA ASP A 10 -13.61 12.83 19.29
C ASP A 10 -12.11 12.59 19.06
N ILE A 11 -11.68 11.34 19.25
CA ILE A 11 -10.36 10.86 18.86
C ILE A 11 -10.51 10.17 17.52
N LEU A 12 -9.72 10.61 16.55
CA LEU A 12 -9.63 10.05 15.22
C LEU A 12 -8.35 9.22 15.12
N VAL A 13 -8.48 7.99 14.65
CA VAL A 13 -7.35 7.09 14.42
C VAL A 13 -7.34 6.67 12.95
N CYS A 14 -6.16 6.76 12.33
CA CYS A 14 -5.91 6.31 10.97
C CYS A 14 -4.87 5.19 10.98
N ILE A 15 -5.23 4.02 10.48
CA ILE A 15 -4.32 2.90 10.28
C ILE A 15 -3.87 2.88 8.83
N VAL A 16 -2.59 3.12 8.62
CA VAL A 16 -1.92 3.04 7.33
C VAL A 16 -1.39 1.62 7.17
N TYR A 17 -1.91 0.90 6.18
CA TYR A 17 -1.48 -0.46 5.86
C TYR A 17 -0.35 -0.47 4.82
N LYS A 18 0.42 -1.56 4.79
CA LYS A 18 1.35 -1.85 3.69
C LYS A 18 0.58 -1.97 2.35
N PRO A 19 1.19 -1.60 1.22
CA PRO A 19 0.50 -1.51 -0.08
C PRO A 19 -0.23 -2.81 -0.47
N ASP A 20 0.36 -3.96 -0.18
CA ASP A 20 -0.24 -5.27 -0.49
C ASP A 20 -1.57 -5.52 0.23
N LYS A 21 -1.70 -5.05 1.48
CA LYS A 21 -2.95 -5.17 2.23
C LYS A 21 -3.88 -4.00 1.95
N ALA A 22 -3.35 -2.79 1.79
CA ALA A 22 -4.14 -1.59 1.48
C ALA A 22 -4.94 -1.79 0.19
N THR A 23 -4.31 -2.28 -0.88
CA THR A 23 -4.98 -2.55 -2.17
C THR A 23 -6.11 -3.57 -2.04
N ARG A 24 -5.88 -4.67 -1.31
CA ARG A 24 -6.94 -5.67 -1.04
C ARG A 24 -8.13 -5.09 -0.28
N LEU A 25 -7.90 -4.16 0.64
CA LEU A 25 -8.96 -3.58 1.46
C LEU A 25 -9.81 -2.53 0.72
N LEU A 26 -9.34 -1.99 -0.41
CA LEU A 26 -10.11 -1.01 -1.20
C LEU A 26 -11.35 -1.62 -1.87
N ASP A 27 -11.27 -2.90 -2.27
CA ASP A 27 -12.34 -3.58 -2.99
C ASP A 27 -13.33 -4.31 -2.05
N VAL A 28 -13.10 -4.25 -0.74
CA VAL A 28 -13.87 -4.99 0.26
C VAL A 28 -15.08 -4.18 0.72
N HIS A 29 -16.23 -4.85 0.83
CA HIS A 29 -17.45 -4.23 1.34
C HIS A 29 -17.27 -3.77 2.80
N LEU A 30 -17.89 -2.65 3.19
CA LEU A 30 -17.65 -1.98 4.48
C LEU A 30 -17.85 -2.90 5.71
N LYS A 31 -18.80 -3.85 5.64
CA LYS A 31 -19.04 -4.82 6.71
C LYS A 31 -17.87 -5.79 6.90
N ASP A 32 -17.38 -6.36 5.80
CA ASP A 32 -16.24 -7.28 5.83
C ASP A 32 -14.96 -6.54 6.22
N LEU A 33 -14.81 -5.30 5.75
CA LEU A 33 -13.75 -4.38 6.16
C LEU A 33 -13.74 -4.17 7.68
N ALA A 34 -14.90 -3.91 8.28
CA ALA A 34 -15.02 -3.75 9.73
C ALA A 34 -14.62 -5.03 10.48
N THR A 35 -14.95 -6.21 9.94
CA THR A 35 -14.53 -7.48 10.55
C THR A 35 -13.01 -7.69 10.48
N GLU A 36 -12.39 -7.44 9.34
CA GLU A 36 -10.92 -7.53 9.16
C GLU A 36 -10.19 -6.51 10.03
N LEU A 37 -10.66 -5.25 10.03
CA LEU A 37 -10.13 -4.20 10.89
C LEU A 37 -10.18 -4.61 12.36
N ARG A 38 -11.30 -5.16 12.84
CA ARG A 38 -11.42 -5.60 14.24
C ARG A 38 -10.44 -6.70 14.61
N LYS A 39 -10.18 -7.66 13.72
CA LYS A 39 -9.15 -8.69 13.95
C LYS A 39 -7.77 -8.06 14.13
N ASP A 40 -7.43 -7.10 13.28
CA ASP A 40 -6.16 -6.36 13.39
C ASP A 40 -6.08 -5.57 14.69
N LEU A 41 -7.15 -4.85 15.05
CA LEU A 41 -7.23 -4.06 16.28
C LEU A 41 -7.11 -4.92 17.54
N ASP A 42 -7.74 -6.10 17.55
CA ASP A 42 -7.63 -7.06 18.65
C ASP A 42 -6.18 -7.54 18.82
N ALA A 43 -5.46 -7.76 17.71
CA ALA A 43 -4.05 -8.18 17.75
C ALA A 43 -3.12 -7.10 18.32
N ILE A 44 -3.41 -5.81 18.09
CA ILE A 44 -2.68 -4.67 18.66
C ILE A 44 -3.30 -4.13 19.96
N LYS A 45 -4.29 -4.84 20.53
CA LYS A 45 -4.99 -4.49 21.78
C LYS A 45 -5.65 -3.10 21.77
N ILE A 46 -6.06 -2.61 20.60
CA ILE A 46 -6.89 -1.40 20.48
C ILE A 46 -8.37 -1.82 20.59
N PRO A 47 -9.20 -1.09 21.36
CA PRO A 47 -10.63 -1.39 21.46
C PRO A 47 -11.33 -1.34 20.09
N ARG A 48 -12.45 -2.05 19.94
CA ARG A 48 -13.18 -2.07 18.67
C ARG A 48 -13.97 -0.76 18.48
N PRO A 49 -13.89 -0.09 17.31
CA PRO A 49 -14.68 1.10 17.03
C PRO A 49 -16.13 0.74 16.69
N PRO A 50 -17.09 1.66 16.94
CA PRO A 50 -18.44 1.56 16.41
C PRO A 50 -18.43 1.52 14.87
N GLU A 51 -19.28 0.69 14.24
CA GLU A 51 -19.29 0.53 12.77
C GLU A 51 -19.63 1.83 12.05
N VAL A 52 -20.54 2.61 12.63
CA VAL A 52 -20.95 3.93 12.13
C VAL A 52 -19.79 4.95 12.11
N ASN A 53 -18.74 4.69 12.88
CA ASN A 53 -17.57 5.57 12.95
C ASN A 53 -16.43 5.11 12.03
N ILE A 54 -16.57 3.98 11.32
CA ILE A 54 -15.55 3.49 10.37
C ILE A 54 -15.84 4.11 9.00
N ARG A 55 -14.83 4.78 8.43
CA ARG A 55 -14.93 5.35 7.09
C ARG A 55 -14.60 4.33 6.00
N PRO A 56 -15.09 4.55 4.76
CA PRO A 56 -14.65 3.78 3.62
C PRO A 56 -13.12 3.76 3.50
N PRO A 57 -12.54 2.65 3.03
CA PRO A 57 -11.11 2.49 2.91
C PRO A 57 -10.57 3.48 1.88
N SER A 58 -9.39 4.04 2.15
CA SER A 58 -8.69 4.93 1.23
C SER A 58 -7.25 4.45 1.02
N LEU A 59 -6.60 4.94 -0.03
CA LEU A 59 -5.17 4.66 -0.26
C LEU A 59 -4.28 5.15 0.89
N GLU A 60 -4.74 6.14 1.66
CA GLU A 60 -4.02 6.70 2.80
C GLU A 60 -4.18 5.85 4.08
N GLY A 61 -5.15 4.95 4.11
CA GLY A 61 -5.45 4.10 5.26
C GLY A 61 -6.93 4.01 5.58
N ILE A 62 -7.22 3.29 6.67
CA ILE A 62 -8.56 3.14 7.23
C ILE A 62 -8.70 4.04 8.44
N VAL A 63 -9.78 4.79 8.44
CA VAL A 63 -10.04 5.85 9.39
C VAL A 63 -11.26 5.50 10.24
N PHE A 64 -11.14 5.68 11.56
CA PHE A 64 -12.26 5.51 12.49
C PHE A 64 -12.13 6.41 13.71
N SER A 65 -13.21 6.53 14.51
CA SER A 65 -13.24 7.43 15.66
C SER A 65 -13.96 6.89 16.90
N TRP A 66 -13.62 7.48 18.05
CA TRP A 66 -14.36 7.33 19.31
C TRP A 66 -14.67 8.68 19.91
N THR A 67 -15.87 8.81 20.46
CA THR A 67 -16.21 9.91 21.36
C THR A 67 -15.81 9.53 22.78
N THR A 68 -14.89 10.28 23.36
CA THR A 68 -14.38 10.04 24.71
C THR A 68 -14.08 11.35 25.44
N ARG A 69 -13.41 11.29 26.59
CA ARG A 69 -12.95 12.46 27.34
C ARG A 69 -11.43 12.45 27.42
N LYS A 70 -10.85 13.66 27.50
CA LYS A 70 -9.42 13.82 27.75
C LYS A 70 -9.03 13.10 29.04
N HIS A 71 -7.93 12.35 29.00
CA HIS A 71 -7.43 11.53 30.11
C HIS A 71 -8.32 10.35 30.53
N SER A 72 -9.35 10.00 29.75
CA SER A 72 -10.05 8.73 29.93
C SER A 72 -9.09 7.53 29.71
N PRO A 73 -9.39 6.34 30.25
CA PRO A 73 -8.59 5.14 30.00
C PRO A 73 -8.41 4.86 28.49
N LEU A 74 -9.47 5.05 27.69
CA LEU A 74 -9.43 4.90 26.24
C LEU A 74 -8.50 5.91 25.58
N TYR A 75 -8.57 7.20 25.98
CA TYR A 75 -7.69 8.24 25.47
C TYR A 75 -6.22 7.92 25.74
N ASN A 76 -5.90 7.54 26.99
CA ASN A 76 -4.53 7.20 27.38
C ASN A 76 -4.05 5.94 26.65
N LEU A 77 -4.91 4.94 26.47
CA LEU A 77 -4.59 3.71 25.74
C LEU A 77 -4.21 4.01 24.29
N ILE A 78 -5.04 4.79 23.57
CA ILE A 78 -4.79 5.12 22.17
C ILE A 78 -3.49 5.94 22.00
N HIS A 79 -3.28 6.95 22.86
CA HIS A 79 -2.05 7.75 22.85
C HIS A 79 -0.80 6.92 23.21
N ASN A 80 -0.93 5.95 24.11
CA ASN A 80 0.17 5.05 24.44
C ASN A 80 0.51 4.14 23.25
N VAL A 81 -0.48 3.63 22.53
CA VAL A 81 -0.25 2.84 21.31
C VAL A 81 0.46 3.69 20.24
N GLU A 82 0.06 4.95 20.06
CA GLU A 82 0.75 5.85 19.13
C GLU A 82 2.22 6.09 19.51
N LYS A 83 2.51 6.27 20.80
CA LYS A 83 3.88 6.48 21.30
C LYS A 83 4.75 5.23 21.21
N CYS A 84 4.18 4.06 21.50
CA CYS A 84 4.89 2.79 21.51
C CYS A 84 4.97 2.11 20.13
N GLN A 85 4.36 2.67 19.08
CA GLN A 85 4.34 2.01 17.76
C GLN A 85 5.72 1.91 17.09
N ASP A 86 6.66 2.75 17.52
CA ASP A 86 8.05 2.81 17.07
C ASP A 86 9.01 2.19 18.12
N ASP A 87 8.47 1.75 19.27
CA ASP A 87 9.23 1.05 20.30
C ASP A 87 9.52 -0.37 19.84
N ASP A 88 10.77 -0.82 19.97
CA ASP A 88 11.22 -2.15 19.58
C ASP A 88 10.74 -3.26 20.52
N THR A 89 9.82 -2.94 21.44
CA THR A 89 9.10 -3.93 22.23
C THR A 89 8.50 -5.00 21.29
N MET A 90 9.07 -6.21 21.37
CA MET A 90 8.91 -7.29 20.39
C MET A 90 7.45 -7.62 20.05
N ASP A 91 6.54 -7.47 21.02
CA ASP A 91 5.13 -7.82 20.86
C ASP A 91 4.38 -6.87 19.89
N TYR A 92 4.61 -5.56 19.98
CA TYR A 92 3.93 -4.59 19.11
C TYR A 92 4.44 -4.64 17.68
N LYS A 93 5.76 -4.74 17.52
CA LYS A 93 6.39 -4.86 16.19
C LYS A 93 5.92 -6.13 15.49
N LYS A 94 5.86 -7.26 16.22
CA LYS A 94 5.33 -8.52 15.70
C LYS A 94 3.86 -8.40 15.30
N ALA A 95 3.02 -7.79 16.14
CA ALA A 95 1.60 -7.59 15.82
C ALA A 95 1.41 -6.68 14.59
N LYS A 96 2.16 -5.57 14.47
CA LYS A 96 2.13 -4.69 13.29
C LYS A 96 2.53 -5.44 12.01
N VAL A 97 3.59 -6.24 12.06
CA VAL A 97 4.06 -7.04 10.92
C VAL A 97 3.01 -8.07 10.51
N LEU A 98 2.44 -8.81 11.48
CA LEU A 98 1.37 -9.79 11.22
C LEU A 98 0.14 -9.15 10.58
N CYS A 99 -0.26 -7.97 11.05
CA CYS A 99 -1.42 -7.24 10.54
C CYS A 99 -1.11 -6.43 9.27
N SER A 100 0.14 -6.43 8.78
CA SER A 100 0.62 -5.58 7.69
C SER A 100 0.32 -4.08 7.90
N ILE A 101 0.43 -3.62 9.15
CA ILE A 101 0.27 -2.20 9.51
C ILE A 101 1.62 -1.51 9.36
N ASP A 102 1.67 -0.42 8.59
CA ASP A 102 2.82 0.46 8.49
C ASP A 102 2.84 1.43 9.68
N LYS A 103 1.79 2.25 9.81
CA LYS A 103 1.72 3.36 10.78
C LYS A 103 0.32 3.53 11.37
N ILE A 104 0.28 4.00 12.61
CA ILE A 104 -0.94 4.37 13.32
C ILE A 104 -0.82 5.86 13.63
N LEU A 105 -1.76 6.66 13.11
CA LEU A 105 -1.80 8.10 13.30
C LEU A 105 -2.99 8.44 14.17
N VAL A 106 -2.80 9.28 15.19
CA VAL A 106 -3.88 9.73 16.07
C VAL A 106 -4.02 11.25 15.96
N SER A 107 -5.26 11.73 15.94
CA SER A 107 -5.55 13.16 16.06
C SER A 107 -6.78 13.41 16.92
N GLU A 108 -6.78 14.58 17.57
CA GLU A 108 -7.89 15.08 18.34
C GLU A 108 -8.65 16.12 17.52
N GLY A 109 -9.95 15.95 17.35
CA GLY A 109 -10.75 16.93 16.62
C GLY A 109 -12.06 16.37 16.07
N PRO A 110 -12.94 17.26 15.58
CA PRO A 110 -14.16 16.83 14.93
C PRO A 110 -13.82 15.95 13.72
N PRO A 111 -14.69 14.99 13.35
CA PRO A 111 -14.44 14.09 12.23
C PRO A 111 -14.18 14.78 10.90
N THR A 112 -14.50 16.06 10.74
CA THR A 112 -14.25 16.81 9.51
C THR A 112 -12.77 17.16 9.29
N ASP A 113 -11.92 17.07 10.32
CA ASP A 113 -10.55 17.59 10.30
C ASP A 113 -9.47 16.62 9.76
N PHE A 114 -9.83 15.59 8.98
CA PHE A 114 -8.86 14.60 8.45
C PHE A 114 -7.73 15.21 7.63
N GLU A 115 -7.97 16.36 6.98
CA GLU A 115 -6.92 17.09 6.27
C GLU A 115 -5.75 17.49 7.18
N LYS A 116 -5.97 17.60 8.50
CA LYS A 116 -4.90 17.85 9.47
C LYS A 116 -4.01 16.62 9.70
N LEU A 117 -4.57 15.40 9.68
CA LEU A 117 -3.80 14.15 9.81
C LEU A 117 -2.82 13.99 8.64
N LYS A 118 -3.23 14.33 7.42
CA LYS A 118 -2.36 14.28 6.24
C LYS A 118 -1.12 15.17 6.42
N LYS A 119 -1.34 16.40 6.92
CA LYS A 119 -0.26 17.37 7.16
C LYS A 119 0.74 16.90 8.22
N LEU A 120 0.30 16.22 9.27
CA LEU A 120 1.18 15.70 10.32
C LEU A 120 2.16 14.63 9.79
N SER A 121 1.72 13.77 8.87
CA SER A 121 2.58 12.74 8.27
C SER A 121 3.70 13.32 7.41
N ALA A 122 3.44 14.43 6.72
CA ALA A 122 4.41 15.13 5.88
C ALA A 122 5.40 15.95 6.72
N ALA A 123 4.93 16.62 7.77
CA ALA A 123 5.77 17.45 8.62
C ALA A 123 6.81 16.64 9.41
N LYS A 124 6.45 15.46 9.94
CA LYS A 124 7.37 14.66 10.77
C LYS A 124 8.60 14.18 9.98
N ARG A 125 8.48 13.91 8.68
CA ARG A 125 9.62 13.50 7.83
C ARG A 125 10.65 14.61 7.59
N VAL A 126 10.26 15.88 7.74
CA VAL A 126 11.17 17.01 7.50
C VAL A 126 11.99 17.37 8.75
N SER A 127 11.49 17.03 9.94
CA SER A 127 12.15 17.37 11.21
C SER A 127 13.29 16.42 11.60
N ASP A 128 13.20 15.12 11.27
CA ASP A 128 14.29 14.16 11.57
C ASP A 128 15.51 14.30 10.65
N SER A 129 15.40 15.08 9.57
CA SER A 129 16.50 15.31 8.61
C SER A 129 17.41 16.50 8.98
N ARG A 130 17.09 17.31 10.00
CA ARG A 130 17.82 18.59 10.25
C ARG A 130 18.67 18.63 11.52
N PHE A 131 18.70 17.59 12.33
CA PHE A 131 19.52 17.58 13.55
C PHE A 131 20.82 16.79 13.34
N SER A 132 21.74 17.32 12.52
CA SER A 132 23.16 16.89 12.46
C SER A 132 24.09 17.98 11.94
N ARG A 133 23.82 19.25 12.29
CA ARG A 133 24.76 20.34 12.03
C ARG A 133 24.98 21.15 13.30
N SER A 134 25.61 20.51 14.29
CA SER A 134 26.18 21.20 15.44
C SER A 134 27.35 22.05 14.97
N GLN A 135 27.19 23.36 15.04
CA GLN A 135 28.30 24.30 15.13
C GLN A 135 29.18 23.90 16.32
N SER A 136 30.48 23.77 16.06
CA SER A 136 31.50 23.63 17.10
C SER A 136 32.55 24.70 16.83
N ASP A 137 32.29 25.92 17.28
CA ASP A 137 33.33 26.92 17.50
C ASP A 137 33.64 26.95 19.00
N SER A 138 34.66 26.21 19.41
CA SER A 138 35.46 26.59 20.57
C SER A 138 36.86 26.01 20.43
N ALA A 139 37.82 26.93 20.32
CA ALA A 139 39.23 26.65 20.35
C ALA A 139 39.62 26.07 21.72
N GLN A 140 40.23 24.89 21.75
CA GLN A 140 41.26 24.52 22.73
C GLN A 140 41.98 23.22 22.34
N THR A 141 43.22 23.39 21.93
CA THR A 141 44.39 22.56 22.26
C THR A 141 44.25 21.02 22.23
N GLY A 142 44.70 20.45 21.12
CA GLY A 142 45.61 19.30 21.03
C GLY A 142 45.39 18.10 21.96
N LYS A 143 44.88 17.01 21.39
CA LYS A 143 45.45 15.64 21.48
C LYS A 143 44.61 14.65 20.66
N SER A 144 45.30 13.96 19.75
CA SER A 144 45.04 12.62 19.17
C SER A 144 43.59 12.27 18.83
N THR A 145 43.23 12.38 17.55
CA THR A 145 41.89 12.06 17.01
C THR A 145 41.95 11.07 15.85
N ASP A 146 42.78 10.02 15.95
CA ASP A 146 42.88 8.98 14.91
C ASP A 146 42.19 7.65 15.27
N GLN A 147 41.61 7.48 16.46
CA GLN A 147 41.04 6.19 16.88
C GLN A 147 39.51 6.06 16.83
N ARG A 148 38.77 7.08 16.37
CA ARG A 148 37.29 7.08 16.47
C ARG A 148 36.54 6.85 15.14
N CYS A 149 37.22 6.87 14.00
CA CYS A 149 36.59 6.61 12.70
C CYS A 149 36.65 5.14 12.25
N GLU A 150 37.51 4.31 12.84
CA GLU A 150 37.59 2.88 12.48
C GLU A 150 36.47 2.03 13.10
N SER A 151 35.86 2.46 14.21
CA SER A 151 34.85 1.66 14.92
C SER A 151 33.45 1.69 14.28
N LEU A 152 33.15 2.66 13.41
CA LEU A 152 31.88 2.70 12.67
C LEU A 152 31.94 1.95 11.34
N ALA A 153 33.12 1.77 10.76
CA ALA A 153 33.28 1.01 9.52
C ALA A 153 33.10 -0.50 9.76
N THR A 154 33.56 -1.01 10.91
CA THR A 154 33.45 -2.44 11.26
C THR A 154 32.01 -2.89 11.51
N ASP A 155 31.12 -1.99 11.95
CA ASP A 155 29.72 -2.32 12.25
C ASP A 155 28.88 -2.56 10.99
N PHE A 156 29.20 -1.85 9.88
CA PHE A 156 28.52 -2.05 8.60
C PHE A 156 28.95 -3.35 7.92
N ASP A 157 30.25 -3.67 7.95
CA ASP A 157 30.77 -4.91 7.38
C ASP A 157 30.29 -6.15 8.15
N GLN A 158 30.17 -6.05 9.48
CA GLN A 158 29.63 -7.12 10.32
C GLN A 158 28.15 -7.39 10.00
N ARG A 159 27.33 -6.35 9.85
CA ARG A 159 25.90 -6.49 9.50
C ARG A 159 25.71 -7.02 8.08
N ALA A 160 26.57 -6.67 7.13
CA ALA A 160 26.54 -7.22 5.78
C ALA A 160 26.86 -8.72 5.77
N LYS A 161 27.85 -9.15 6.56
CA LYS A 161 28.22 -10.57 6.70
C LYS A 161 27.11 -11.40 7.36
N GLU A 162 26.48 -10.87 8.40
CA GLU A 162 25.33 -11.52 9.06
C GLU A 162 24.15 -11.72 8.09
N TYR A 163 23.93 -10.77 7.17
CA TYR A 163 22.88 -10.89 6.16
C TYR A 163 23.21 -11.96 5.11
N GLU A 164 24.46 -12.05 4.64
CA GLU A 164 24.88 -13.12 3.71
C GLU A 164 24.77 -14.51 4.34
N ASP A 165 25.16 -14.66 5.60
CA ASP A 165 25.09 -15.93 6.31
C ASP A 165 23.64 -16.35 6.60
N ALA A 166 22.75 -15.38 6.89
CA ALA A 166 21.31 -15.63 6.98
C ALA A 166 20.72 -16.09 5.64
N CYS A 167 21.16 -15.49 4.53
CA CYS A 167 20.72 -15.90 3.19
C CYS A 167 21.22 -17.30 2.81
N ARG A 168 22.48 -17.64 3.14
CA ARG A 168 23.02 -18.99 2.96
C ARG A 168 22.27 -20.04 3.78
N ALA A 169 21.94 -19.74 5.04
CA ALA A 169 21.18 -20.65 5.89
C ALA A 169 19.77 -20.95 5.36
N ILE A 170 19.13 -19.98 4.71
CA ILE A 170 17.82 -20.18 4.06
C ILE A 170 17.96 -21.07 2.82
N ALA A 171 19.02 -20.90 2.03
CA ALA A 171 19.26 -21.71 0.83
C ALA A 171 19.51 -23.19 1.15
N VAL A 172 20.31 -23.49 2.18
CA VAL A 172 20.61 -24.87 2.61
C VAL A 172 19.35 -25.62 3.07
N ASN A 173 18.39 -24.92 3.65
CA ASN A 173 17.13 -25.54 4.09
C ASN A 173 16.15 -25.81 2.93
N GLN A 174 16.30 -25.15 1.78
CA GLN A 174 15.45 -25.41 0.61
C GLN A 174 15.93 -26.62 -0.20
N GLU A 175 17.23 -26.91 -0.23
CA GLU A 175 17.75 -28.13 -0.88
C GLU A 175 17.40 -29.42 -0.12
N SER A 176 17.14 -29.32 1.18
CA SER A 176 16.70 -30.44 2.05
C SER A 176 15.26 -30.91 1.79
N MET A 177 14.44 -30.12 1.09
CA MET A 177 13.02 -30.41 0.82
C MET A 177 12.74 -30.93 -0.59
N LEU A 178 13.78 -31.12 -1.42
CA LEU A 178 13.61 -31.75 -2.72
C LEU A 178 13.61 -33.28 -2.57
N PRO A 179 12.55 -34.00 -2.96
CA PRO A 179 12.53 -35.44 -2.91
C PRO A 179 13.61 -36.00 -3.84
N SER A 180 14.55 -36.77 -3.26
CA SER A 180 15.53 -37.55 -4.01
C SER A 180 14.83 -38.40 -5.07
N LYS A 181 14.95 -38.00 -6.33
CA LYS A 181 14.58 -38.82 -7.49
C LYS A 181 15.45 -40.07 -7.49
N GLN A 182 14.92 -41.15 -6.92
CA GLN A 182 15.45 -42.48 -7.18
C GLN A 182 15.32 -42.76 -8.68
N LEU A 183 16.45 -42.94 -9.34
CA LEU A 183 16.53 -43.61 -10.63
C LEU A 183 16.02 -45.04 -10.42
N SER A 184 14.79 -45.33 -10.86
CA SER A 184 14.34 -46.70 -11.06
C SER A 184 14.48 -47.04 -12.54
N GLU A 185 15.24 -48.09 -12.80
CA GLU A 185 15.45 -48.70 -14.10
C GLU A 185 14.13 -49.05 -14.79
N GLU A 186 14.11 -48.76 -16.09
CA GLU A 186 13.11 -49.12 -17.08
C GLU A 186 13.13 -50.64 -17.33
N PRO A 187 11.96 -51.28 -17.40
CA PRO A 187 11.78 -52.18 -18.54
C PRO A 187 10.40 -52.08 -19.21
N ALA A 188 10.49 -52.06 -20.54
CA ALA A 188 9.62 -52.75 -21.49
C ALA A 188 8.10 -52.42 -21.50
N ARG A 189 7.78 -51.42 -22.31
CA ARG A 189 6.61 -51.27 -23.21
C ARG A 189 5.55 -52.38 -23.19
N LYS A 190 4.30 -52.00 -22.88
CA LYS A 190 3.07 -52.54 -23.49
C LYS A 190 2.09 -51.39 -23.80
N PRO A 191 1.47 -51.35 -25.00
CA PRO A 191 0.49 -50.33 -25.35
C PRO A 191 -0.92 -50.79 -24.91
N LEU A 192 -1.58 -50.00 -24.06
CA LEU A 192 -2.99 -50.16 -23.72
C LEU A 192 -3.78 -48.94 -24.21
N ALA A 193 -4.73 -49.25 -25.09
CA ALA A 193 -5.97 -48.60 -25.54
C ALA A 193 -6.29 -47.11 -25.25
N PRO A 194 -7.02 -46.45 -26.17
CA PRO A 194 -7.46 -45.07 -26.02
C PRO A 194 -8.54 -44.93 -24.94
N MET A 195 -8.27 -44.12 -23.92
CA MET A 195 -9.28 -43.69 -22.95
C MET A 195 -10.23 -42.68 -23.60
N THR A 196 -11.48 -43.09 -23.75
CA THR A 196 -12.64 -42.21 -23.99
C THR A 196 -12.92 -41.36 -22.76
N PHE A 197 -12.83 -40.03 -22.93
CA PHE A 197 -13.28 -39.04 -21.95
C PHE A 197 -14.82 -38.99 -21.92
N VAL A 198 -15.39 -39.24 -20.74
CA VAL A 198 -16.81 -39.00 -20.43
C VAL A 198 -16.94 -37.61 -19.80
N PRO A 199 -17.79 -36.70 -20.31
CA PRO A 199 -17.99 -35.39 -19.70
C PRO A 199 -18.87 -35.50 -18.45
N ALA A 200 -18.38 -34.99 -17.33
CA ALA A 200 -19.10 -34.92 -16.07
C ALA A 200 -20.24 -33.88 -16.14
N SER A 201 -21.39 -34.31 -15.66
CA SER A 201 -22.67 -33.62 -15.63
C SER A 201 -22.70 -32.40 -14.70
N LYS A 202 -23.26 -31.30 -15.20
CA LYS A 202 -24.30 -30.44 -14.60
C LYS A 202 -24.26 -30.25 -13.07
N THR A 203 -23.76 -29.09 -12.63
CA THR A 203 -24.19 -28.40 -11.41
C THR A 203 -24.60 -26.98 -11.83
N SER A 204 -25.90 -26.70 -12.01
CA SER A 204 -26.76 -26.11 -10.98
C SER A 204 -26.17 -24.85 -10.35
N THR A 205 -26.28 -23.72 -11.03
CA THR A 205 -26.06 -22.38 -10.46
C THR A 205 -27.08 -21.44 -11.07
N ASP A 206 -28.34 -21.71 -10.74
CA ASP A 206 -29.53 -20.97 -11.16
C ASP A 206 -29.95 -19.98 -10.05
N GLN A 207 -28.98 -19.32 -9.40
CA GLN A 207 -29.24 -18.43 -8.24
C GLN A 207 -28.56 -17.05 -8.30
N PHE A 208 -27.92 -16.68 -9.41
CA PHE A 208 -27.14 -15.43 -9.50
C PHE A 208 -27.77 -14.28 -10.29
N LEU A 209 -29.08 -14.33 -10.61
CA LEU A 209 -29.76 -13.29 -11.41
C LEU A 209 -30.90 -12.56 -10.71
N ALA A 210 -30.80 -12.35 -9.39
CA ALA A 210 -31.83 -11.62 -8.61
C ALA A 210 -31.47 -10.15 -8.29
N PHE A 211 -30.41 -9.56 -8.84
CA PHE A 211 -29.90 -8.24 -8.39
C PHE A 211 -29.81 -7.13 -9.44
N PHE A 212 -30.50 -7.24 -10.58
CA PHE A 212 -30.67 -6.11 -11.50
C PHE A 212 -32.15 -5.75 -11.65
N PRO A 213 -32.69 -4.86 -10.80
CA PRO A 213 -33.98 -4.24 -11.08
C PRO A 213 -33.77 -3.09 -12.08
N ASP A 214 -34.61 -3.06 -13.11
CA ASP A 214 -34.85 -1.94 -14.02
C ASP A 214 -33.68 -1.40 -14.85
N ALA A 215 -33.45 -2.05 -15.99
CA ALA A 215 -33.40 -1.33 -17.26
C ALA A 215 -33.60 -2.29 -18.43
N VAL A 216 -34.34 -1.79 -19.44
CA VAL A 216 -34.44 -2.32 -20.81
C VAL A 216 -35.53 -3.37 -21.04
N ARG A 217 -36.75 -2.81 -21.13
CA ARG A 217 -37.76 -3.06 -22.19
C ARG A 217 -37.31 -4.06 -23.26
N ALA A 218 -37.88 -5.25 -23.21
CA ALA A 218 -37.74 -6.30 -24.22
C ALA A 218 -38.31 -5.86 -25.59
N GLU A 219 -37.44 -5.81 -26.58
CA GLU A 219 -37.78 -5.94 -28.01
C GLU A 219 -37.71 -7.45 -28.36
N PRO A 220 -38.77 -8.05 -28.92
CA PRO A 220 -38.75 -9.46 -29.26
C PRO A 220 -38.21 -9.67 -30.68
N LEU A 221 -37.25 -10.60 -30.77
CA LEU A 221 -37.18 -11.62 -31.82
C LEU A 221 -36.89 -11.16 -33.26
N SER A 222 -35.61 -11.19 -33.65
CA SER A 222 -35.25 -11.89 -34.89
C SER A 222 -34.13 -12.89 -34.61
N LYS A 223 -34.49 -14.16 -34.82
CA LYS A 223 -33.62 -15.33 -34.81
C LYS A 223 -32.81 -15.30 -36.10
N ASP A 224 -31.54 -14.97 -35.99
CA ASP A 224 -30.50 -15.65 -36.76
C ASP A 224 -29.32 -15.86 -35.81
N PRO A 225 -28.84 -17.12 -35.61
CA PRO A 225 -27.66 -17.37 -34.80
C PRO A 225 -26.47 -16.74 -35.53
N ALA A 226 -26.00 -15.59 -35.04
CA ALA A 226 -24.77 -15.00 -35.49
C ALA A 226 -23.67 -16.08 -35.44
N PRO A 227 -22.96 -16.33 -36.55
CA PRO A 227 -21.94 -17.36 -36.60
C PRO A 227 -20.93 -17.12 -35.47
N PRO A 228 -20.52 -18.17 -34.74
CA PRO A 228 -19.60 -18.04 -33.64
C PRO A 228 -18.35 -17.28 -34.13
N PRO A 229 -17.92 -16.22 -33.43
CA PRO A 229 -16.77 -15.43 -33.86
C PRO A 229 -15.57 -16.34 -34.10
N ASP A 230 -14.89 -16.14 -35.22
CA ASP A 230 -13.80 -16.96 -35.76
C ASP A 230 -12.74 -17.33 -34.69
N ASN A 231 -13.00 -18.43 -33.98
CA ASN A 231 -12.19 -18.94 -32.86
C ASN A 231 -10.76 -19.29 -33.32
N GLU A 232 -10.57 -19.53 -34.62
CA GLU A 232 -9.28 -19.78 -35.24
C GLU A 232 -8.37 -18.55 -35.20
N GLN A 233 -8.91 -17.34 -35.44
CA GLN A 233 -8.13 -16.10 -35.38
C GLN A 233 -7.66 -15.82 -33.95
N ALA A 234 -8.53 -16.01 -32.96
CA ALA A 234 -8.19 -15.86 -31.55
C ALA A 234 -7.07 -16.84 -31.13
N SER A 235 -7.19 -18.11 -31.55
CA SER A 235 -6.18 -19.13 -31.27
C SER A 235 -4.83 -18.83 -31.92
N SER A 236 -4.82 -18.30 -33.15
CA SER A 236 -3.60 -17.85 -33.84
C SER A 236 -2.92 -16.72 -33.09
N LEU A 237 -3.67 -15.67 -32.71
CA LEU A 237 -3.13 -14.51 -31.99
C LEU A 237 -2.57 -14.88 -30.61
N ILE A 238 -3.24 -15.79 -29.89
CA ILE A 238 -2.74 -16.29 -28.60
C ILE A 238 -1.38 -16.98 -28.79
N ARG A 239 -1.25 -17.80 -29.84
CA ARG A 239 0.02 -18.50 -30.14
C ARG A 239 1.13 -17.52 -30.51
N GLU A 240 0.83 -16.57 -31.40
CA GLU A 240 1.78 -15.52 -31.80
C GLU A 240 2.24 -14.66 -30.62
N TYR A 241 1.33 -14.34 -29.69
CA TYR A 241 1.66 -13.66 -28.44
C TYR A 241 2.66 -14.45 -27.60
N TRP A 242 2.41 -15.75 -27.39
CA TRP A 242 3.32 -16.61 -26.62
C TRP A 242 4.66 -16.80 -27.30
N ASP A 243 4.70 -16.88 -28.64
CA ASP A 243 5.94 -16.96 -29.41
C ASP A 243 6.76 -15.67 -29.30
N THR A 244 6.10 -14.52 -29.42
CA THR A 244 6.75 -13.20 -29.27
C THR A 244 7.29 -13.00 -27.86
N ARG A 245 6.51 -13.39 -26.85
CA ARG A 245 6.95 -13.35 -25.45
C ARG A 245 8.20 -14.20 -25.22
N ARG A 246 8.22 -15.44 -25.75
CA ARG A 246 9.39 -16.33 -25.67
C ARG A 246 10.60 -15.75 -26.38
N LYS A 247 10.43 -15.19 -27.58
CA LYS A 247 11.51 -14.51 -28.31
C LYS A 247 12.06 -13.33 -27.52
N MET A 248 11.20 -12.51 -26.92
CA MET A 248 11.60 -11.38 -26.09
C MET A 248 12.40 -11.84 -24.86
N THR A 249 11.94 -12.89 -24.16
CA THR A 249 12.68 -13.47 -23.03
C THR A 249 14.05 -14.01 -23.46
N ALA A 250 14.13 -14.69 -24.61
CA ALA A 250 15.40 -15.16 -25.14
C ALA A 250 16.37 -14.02 -25.47
N LEU A 251 15.87 -12.92 -26.07
CA LEU A 251 16.67 -11.73 -26.34
C LEU A 251 17.14 -11.02 -25.06
N ILE A 252 16.31 -10.96 -24.02
CA ILE A 252 16.71 -10.42 -22.71
C ILE A 252 17.85 -11.24 -22.12
N ALA A 253 17.74 -12.58 -22.12
CA ALA A 253 18.79 -13.46 -21.62
C ALA A 253 20.09 -13.31 -22.45
N GLN A 254 19.99 -13.18 -23.77
CA GLN A 254 21.15 -12.91 -24.64
C GLN A 254 21.80 -11.57 -24.31
N ALA A 255 21.01 -10.52 -24.08
CA ALA A 255 21.53 -9.22 -23.68
C ALA A 255 22.29 -9.30 -22.34
N GLU A 256 21.73 -10.00 -21.35
CA GLU A 256 22.38 -10.21 -20.05
C GLU A 256 23.71 -10.96 -20.16
N MET A 257 23.79 -11.99 -21.01
CA MET A 257 25.05 -12.71 -21.26
C MET A 257 26.11 -11.82 -21.92
N VAL A 258 25.70 -10.96 -22.86
CA VAL A 258 26.62 -10.01 -23.52
C VAL A 258 27.11 -8.96 -22.53
N GLU A 259 26.23 -8.44 -21.67
CA GLU A 259 26.60 -7.52 -20.59
C GLU A 259 27.62 -8.16 -19.64
N GLU A 260 27.38 -9.39 -19.17
CA GLU A 260 28.30 -10.10 -18.28
C GLU A 260 29.68 -10.31 -18.93
N ARG A 261 29.71 -10.59 -20.24
CA ARG A 261 30.96 -10.70 -20.99
C ARG A 261 31.70 -9.37 -21.10
N LEU A 262 30.97 -8.27 -21.29
CA LEU A 262 31.55 -6.92 -21.37
C LEU A 262 32.08 -6.46 -19.99
N GLU A 263 31.39 -6.82 -18.90
CA GLU A 263 31.86 -6.60 -17.54
C GLU A 263 33.15 -7.37 -17.25
N ARG A 264 33.25 -8.65 -17.68
CA ARG A 264 34.48 -9.45 -17.54
C ARG A 264 35.69 -8.85 -18.27
N ILE A 265 35.46 -8.16 -19.39
CA ILE A 265 36.52 -7.50 -20.16
C ILE A 265 36.86 -6.11 -19.56
N GLY A 266 36.07 -5.61 -18.61
CA GLY A 266 36.23 -4.27 -18.04
C GLY A 266 35.87 -3.15 -19.03
N ALA A 267 35.22 -3.47 -20.15
CA ALA A 267 34.83 -2.51 -21.18
C ALA A 267 33.66 -1.62 -20.72
N ILE A 268 32.85 -2.11 -19.77
CA ILE A 268 31.68 -1.42 -19.24
C ILE A 268 31.73 -1.49 -17.71
N GLN A 269 31.64 -0.33 -17.04
CA GLN A 269 31.32 -0.32 -15.62
C GLN A 269 29.85 -0.74 -15.45
N PRO A 270 29.49 -1.59 -14.46
CA PRO A 270 28.14 -2.11 -14.29
C PRO A 270 27.08 -1.01 -14.30
N LEU A 271 26.49 -0.77 -15.48
CA LEU A 271 25.49 0.27 -15.74
C LEU A 271 24.22 0.03 -14.91
N LYS A 272 23.96 -1.23 -14.55
CA LYS A 272 22.85 -1.70 -13.72
C LYS A 272 22.86 -1.18 -12.27
N LYS A 273 23.94 -0.56 -11.77
CA LYS A 273 23.97 -0.07 -10.38
C LYS A 273 23.67 1.43 -10.21
N ARG A 274 23.81 2.24 -11.26
CA ARG A 274 23.58 3.70 -11.16
C ARG A 274 22.29 4.17 -11.83
N ALA A 275 22.01 3.75 -13.06
CA ALA A 275 20.86 4.30 -13.79
C ALA A 275 19.52 3.69 -13.38
N THR A 276 19.46 2.38 -13.11
CA THR A 276 18.21 1.69 -12.74
C THR A 276 17.83 1.84 -11.28
N ALA A 277 18.75 2.20 -10.38
CA ALA A 277 18.44 2.47 -8.98
C ALA A 277 17.62 3.75 -8.78
N ASP A 278 17.80 4.73 -9.69
CA ASP A 278 17.12 6.02 -9.61
C ASP A 278 15.79 6.03 -10.38
N ILE A 279 15.56 5.12 -11.33
CA ILE A 279 14.29 5.00 -12.06
C ILE A 279 13.10 4.77 -11.11
N PRO A 280 13.13 3.82 -10.14
CA PRO A 280 12.04 3.66 -9.19
C PRO A 280 11.78 4.90 -8.34
N LYS A 281 12.85 5.62 -7.94
CA LYS A 281 12.72 6.86 -7.16
C LYS A 281 12.10 7.98 -7.99
N LEU A 282 12.51 8.13 -9.24
CA LEU A 282 11.94 9.09 -10.19
C LEU A 282 10.49 8.76 -10.50
N LEU A 283 10.16 7.49 -10.68
CA LEU A 283 8.78 7.03 -10.90
C LEU A 283 7.90 7.34 -9.68
N ALA A 284 8.36 7.01 -8.47
CA ALA A 284 7.64 7.30 -7.24
C ALA A 284 7.44 8.81 -7.05
N LYS A 285 8.45 9.63 -7.37
CA LYS A 285 8.36 11.08 -7.35
C LYS A 285 7.33 11.59 -8.36
N ALA A 286 7.37 11.11 -9.61
CA ALA A 286 6.43 11.51 -10.66
C ALA A 286 4.98 11.14 -10.30
N GLN A 287 4.76 9.97 -9.69
CA GLN A 287 3.45 9.55 -9.20
C GLN A 287 2.92 10.48 -8.10
N LEU A 288 3.79 10.86 -7.16
CA LEU A 288 3.44 11.78 -6.08
C LEU A 288 3.11 13.18 -6.61
N ASP A 289 3.89 13.70 -7.55
CA ASP A 289 3.65 15.00 -8.17
C ASP A 289 2.33 15.01 -8.95
N LEU A 290 2.00 13.92 -9.66
CA LEU A 290 0.72 13.77 -10.37
C LEU A 290 -0.48 13.78 -9.40
N LEU A 291 -0.38 13.09 -8.27
CA LEU A 291 -1.46 13.09 -7.25
C LEU A 291 -1.66 14.47 -6.63
N ARG A 292 -0.58 15.19 -6.32
CA ARG A 292 -0.64 16.57 -5.83
C ARG A 292 -1.38 17.46 -6.82
N GLU A 293 -0.96 17.39 -8.08
CA GLU A 293 -1.50 18.20 -9.16
C GLU A 293 -3.00 17.94 -9.37
N ARG A 294 -3.43 16.67 -9.37
CA ARG A 294 -4.87 16.32 -9.45
C ARG A 294 -5.68 16.89 -8.29
N THR A 295 -5.10 16.88 -7.08
CA THR A 295 -5.77 17.42 -5.88
C THR A 295 -5.90 18.93 -5.98
N GLU A 296 -4.86 19.62 -6.45
CA GLU A 296 -4.88 21.07 -6.70
C GLU A 296 -5.88 21.44 -7.80
N ARG A 297 -5.92 20.70 -8.90
CA ARG A 297 -6.94 20.86 -9.96
C ARG A 297 -8.35 20.65 -9.43
N SER A 298 -8.59 19.61 -8.65
CA SER A 298 -9.91 19.35 -8.08
C SER A 298 -10.34 20.47 -7.13
N HIS A 299 -9.43 20.96 -6.29
CA HIS A 299 -9.71 22.07 -5.39
C HIS A 299 -10.05 23.36 -6.14
N THR A 300 -9.23 23.73 -7.12
CA THR A 300 -9.46 24.92 -7.96
C THR A 300 -10.75 24.81 -8.78
N ALA A 301 -11.07 23.62 -9.31
CA ALA A 301 -12.33 23.37 -10.00
C ALA A 301 -13.55 23.58 -9.08
N ASN A 302 -13.50 23.09 -7.83
CA ASN A 302 -14.57 23.29 -6.86
C ASN A 302 -14.75 24.78 -6.52
N VAL A 303 -13.65 25.52 -6.34
CA VAL A 303 -13.70 26.97 -6.09
C VAL A 303 -14.30 27.72 -7.27
N LEU A 304 -13.95 27.34 -8.51
CA LEU A 304 -14.55 27.92 -9.71
C LEU A 304 -16.06 27.62 -9.80
N GLU A 305 -16.48 26.41 -9.44
CA GLU A 305 -17.90 26.05 -9.37
C GLU A 305 -18.65 26.89 -8.32
N ASP A 306 -18.04 27.12 -7.15
CA ASP A 306 -18.59 27.99 -6.11
C ASP A 306 -18.78 29.42 -6.60
N VAL A 307 -17.77 29.97 -7.29
CA VAL A 307 -17.85 31.31 -7.89
C VAL A 307 -18.92 31.37 -8.98
N GLU A 308 -18.98 30.38 -9.86
CA GLU A 308 -20.00 30.34 -10.92
C GLU A 308 -21.42 30.26 -10.34
N ARG A 309 -21.61 29.47 -9.29
CA ARG A 309 -22.87 29.37 -8.54
C ARG A 309 -23.26 30.71 -7.92
N GLU A 310 -22.31 31.41 -7.29
CA GLU A 310 -22.54 32.75 -6.71
C GLU A 310 -22.81 33.81 -7.79
N CYS A 311 -22.18 33.71 -8.96
CA CYS A 311 -22.49 34.61 -10.09
C CYS A 311 -23.90 34.39 -10.67
N ARG A 312 -24.40 33.15 -10.68
CA ARG A 312 -25.75 32.83 -11.18
C ARG A 312 -26.85 33.21 -10.17
N SER A 313 -26.58 33.04 -8.88
CA SER A 313 -27.51 33.38 -7.80
C SER A 313 -26.70 33.89 -6.61
N PRO A 314 -26.50 35.22 -6.48
CA PRO A 314 -25.65 35.77 -5.42
C PRO A 314 -26.31 35.54 -4.05
N VAL A 315 -25.68 34.73 -3.20
CA VAL A 315 -26.15 34.44 -1.84
C VAL A 315 -25.21 35.07 -0.81
N VAL A 316 -23.91 34.97 -1.02
CA VAL A 316 -22.87 35.43 -0.10
C VAL A 316 -22.71 36.95 -0.14
N VAL A 317 -22.60 37.55 -1.33
CA VAL A 317 -22.35 39.00 -1.46
C VAL A 317 -23.48 39.84 -0.84
N PRO A 318 -24.77 39.55 -1.07
CA PRO A 318 -25.85 40.32 -0.46
C PRO A 318 -25.89 40.19 1.07
N GLU A 319 -25.58 39.02 1.63
CA GLU A 319 -25.56 38.82 3.09
C GLU A 319 -24.38 39.55 3.75
N LEU A 320 -23.21 39.56 3.13
CA LEU A 320 -22.07 40.36 3.59
C LEU A 320 -22.39 41.86 3.56
N LEU A 321 -23.05 42.34 2.50
CA LEU A 321 -23.46 43.74 2.39
C LEU A 321 -24.48 44.11 3.48
N LYS A 322 -25.47 43.24 3.74
CA LYS A 322 -26.46 43.42 4.84
C LYS A 322 -25.77 43.46 6.20
N ALA A 323 -24.79 42.59 6.45
CA ALA A 323 -24.04 42.57 7.71
C ALA A 323 -23.23 43.86 7.91
N LEU A 324 -22.60 44.39 6.86
CA LEU A 324 -21.88 45.65 6.91
C LEU A 324 -22.82 46.83 7.20
N ILE A 325 -23.97 46.91 6.52
CA ILE A 325 -24.96 47.98 6.75
C ILE A 325 -25.48 47.94 8.20
N ARG A 326 -25.68 46.76 8.78
CA ARG A 326 -26.08 46.63 10.20
C ARG A 326 -25.02 47.06 11.21
N SER A 327 -23.76 47.15 10.79
CA SER A 327 -22.64 47.51 11.67
C SER A 327 -22.35 49.01 11.75
N ILE A 328 -22.99 49.80 10.88
CA ILE A 328 -22.89 51.27 10.81
C ILE A 328 -24.07 51.87 11.57
#